data_AF-A0A2S9K3I4-F1
#
_entry.id   AF-A0A2S9K3I4-F1
#
_cell.length_a   1.000
_cell.length_b   1.000
_cell.length_c   1.000
_cell.angle_alpha   90.00
_cell.angle_beta   90.00
_cell.angle_gamma   90.00
#
_symmetry.space_group_name_H-M   'P 1'
#
loop_
_entity.id
_entity.type
_entity.pdbx_description
1 polymer ?
#
loop_
_entity_poly.entity_id
_entity_poly.type
_entity_poly.pdbx_seq_one_letter_code
_entity_poly.pdbx_strand_id
1 'polypeptide(L)'
;MKQRFRSVPLLVKALLAAVGLIAASAQAQQEMARVISSTPVMQQVPVSRQVCQDEAVTRGGQKSGAGALMGTIAGGALGNAIGEGSGKAAATMLGLFGGAILGNSIEGEAPPETQMVRRCYPQTVYESRVSGYHVVYEFGGKEYSVQMPSDPGQYVQLQITPIVPRPPAGYPQPGYSQSGYPR
;
A
#
# COMPACT_ATOMS: atom_id res chain seq x y z
N MET A 1 -18.46 -13.59 64.72
CA MET A 1 -18.04 -12.42 63.92
C MET A 1 -19.32 -11.72 63.41
N LYS A 2 -19.72 -10.61 64.03
CA LYS A 2 -21.00 -9.90 63.77
C LYS A 2 -20.81 -8.89 62.63
N GLN A 3 -21.41 -9.14 61.46
CA GLN A 3 -21.51 -8.19 60.36
C GLN A 3 -22.54 -7.10 60.74
N ARG A 4 -22.07 -5.90 61.08
CA ARG A 4 -22.94 -4.74 61.33
C ARG A 4 -23.44 -4.20 60.00
N PHE A 5 -24.65 -4.59 59.60
CA PHE A 5 -25.41 -3.89 58.57
C PHE A 5 -25.72 -2.47 59.07
N ARG A 6 -24.94 -1.48 58.63
CA ARG A 6 -25.30 -0.07 58.78
C ARG A 6 -26.53 0.17 57.92
N SER A 7 -27.63 0.52 58.57
CA SER A 7 -28.89 0.94 57.97
C SER A 7 -28.65 2.20 57.13
N VAL A 8 -28.52 2.03 55.81
CA VAL A 8 -28.52 3.15 54.86
C VAL A 8 -29.91 3.80 54.92
N PRO A 9 -30.02 5.11 55.21
CA PRO A 9 -31.30 5.78 55.40
C PRO A 9 -32.13 5.73 54.11
N LEU A 10 -33.43 5.42 54.24
CA LEU A 10 -34.38 5.27 53.13
C LEU A 10 -34.37 6.47 52.16
N LEU A 11 -34.05 7.67 52.65
CA LEU A 11 -33.89 8.90 51.86
C LEU A 11 -32.79 8.81 50.79
N VAL A 12 -31.68 8.12 51.06
CA VAL A 12 -30.57 7.97 50.11
C VAL A 12 -30.97 7.03 48.96
N LYS A 13 -31.78 6.01 49.23
CA LYS A 13 -32.31 5.11 48.19
C LYS A 13 -33.33 5.82 47.29
N ALA A 14 -34.15 6.72 47.85
CA ALA A 14 -35.10 7.50 47.07
C ALA A 14 -34.42 8.52 46.14
N LEU A 15 -33.33 9.16 46.59
CA LEU A 15 -32.57 10.08 45.74
C LEU A 15 -31.84 9.37 44.59
N LEU A 16 -31.32 8.16 44.82
CA LEU A 16 -30.68 7.35 43.75
C LEU A 16 -31.69 6.83 42.71
N ALA A 17 -32.95 6.62 43.08
CA ALA A 17 -34.00 6.24 42.13
C ALA A 17 -34.45 7.42 41.23
N ALA A 18 -34.40 8.65 41.73
CA ALA A 18 -34.82 9.84 40.97
C ALA A 18 -33.79 10.30 39.91
N VAL A 19 -32.50 10.04 40.13
CA VAL A 19 -31.43 10.43 39.17
C VAL A 19 -31.34 9.48 37.97
N GLY A 20 -31.85 8.25 38.08
CA GLY A 20 -31.83 7.27 36.97
C GLY A 20 -32.81 7.55 35.82
N LEU A 21 -33.78 8.46 36.01
CA LEU A 21 -34.90 8.65 35.07
C LEU A 21 -34.70 9.78 34.03
N ILE A 22 -33.60 10.54 34.08
CA ILE A 22 -33.37 11.69 33.17
C ILE A 22 -32.49 11.32 31.96
N ALA A 23 -32.07 10.05 31.83
CA ALA A 23 -31.20 9.60 30.72
C ALA A 23 -31.94 8.85 29.58
N ALA A 24 -33.26 9.03 29.47
CA ALA A 24 -34.07 8.53 28.34
C ALA A 24 -34.65 9.75 27.60
N SER A 25 -34.50 9.98 26.31
CA SER A 25 -33.96 9.16 25.23
C SER A 25 -33.73 10.09 24.03
N ALA A 26 -32.49 10.42 23.70
CA ALA A 26 -32.14 10.87 22.35
C ALA A 26 -31.92 9.62 21.49
N GLN A 27 -32.95 8.79 21.36
CA GLN A 27 -32.95 7.78 20.31
C GLN A 27 -33.15 8.58 19.02
N ALA A 28 -32.06 8.88 18.31
CA ALA A 28 -32.16 9.33 16.93
C ALA A 28 -33.07 8.32 16.24
N GLN A 29 -34.28 8.75 15.86
CA GLN A 29 -35.28 7.88 15.28
C GLN A 29 -34.72 7.38 13.95
N GLN A 30 -34.18 6.15 13.95
CA GLN A 30 -33.66 5.50 12.77
C GLN A 30 -34.87 5.14 11.91
N GLU A 31 -35.30 6.07 11.06
CA GLU A 31 -36.35 5.78 10.09
C GLU A 31 -35.77 4.92 8.98
N MET A 32 -36.41 3.78 8.72
CA MET A 32 -36.02 2.89 7.63
C MET A 32 -36.73 3.32 6.35
N ALA A 33 -35.97 3.52 5.29
CA ALA A 33 -36.50 3.75 3.95
C ALA A 33 -36.29 2.53 3.07
N ARG A 34 -37.23 2.28 2.16
CA ARG A 34 -37.15 1.15 1.22
C ARG A 34 -36.23 1.51 0.06
N VAL A 35 -35.31 0.61 -0.25
CA VAL A 35 -34.44 0.75 -1.43
C VAL A 35 -35.24 0.34 -2.68
N ILE A 36 -35.28 1.23 -3.66
CA ILE A 36 -35.88 1.00 -4.98
C ILE A 36 -34.86 0.33 -5.90
N SER A 37 -33.63 0.85 -5.95
CA SER A 37 -32.54 0.29 -6.75
C SER A 37 -31.19 0.45 -6.07
N SER A 38 -30.36 -0.60 -6.12
CA SER A 38 -28.96 -0.60 -5.69
C SER A 38 -28.10 -1.01 -6.90
N THR A 39 -27.48 -0.04 -7.57
CA THR A 39 -26.64 -0.30 -8.76
C THR A 39 -25.16 -0.14 -8.43
N PRO A 40 -24.30 -1.14 -8.74
CA PRO A 40 -22.88 -1.03 -8.46
C PRO A 40 -22.23 0.00 -9.40
N VAL A 41 -21.43 0.89 -8.82
CA VAL A 41 -20.61 1.85 -9.56
C VAL A 41 -19.24 1.22 -9.82
N MET A 42 -18.94 0.98 -11.09
CA MET A 42 -17.68 0.37 -11.51
C MET A 42 -16.61 1.45 -11.71
N GLN A 43 -15.45 1.29 -11.08
CA GLN A 43 -14.29 2.15 -11.25
C GLN A 43 -13.10 1.34 -11.74
N GLN A 44 -12.36 1.90 -12.71
CA GLN A 44 -11.09 1.33 -13.14
C GLN A 44 -9.99 1.71 -12.15
N VAL A 45 -9.40 0.72 -11.50
CA VAL A 45 -8.29 0.91 -10.57
C VAL A 45 -7.01 0.40 -11.24
N PRO A 46 -5.90 1.18 -11.25
CA PRO A 46 -4.63 0.73 -11.77
C PRO A 46 -4.00 -0.30 -10.82
N VAL A 47 -3.77 -1.51 -11.31
CA VAL A 47 -3.13 -2.60 -10.56
C VAL A 47 -1.81 -2.94 -11.22
N SER A 48 -0.72 -2.94 -10.45
CA SER A 48 0.61 -3.33 -10.95
C SER A 48 0.75 -4.85 -10.95
N ARG A 49 0.96 -5.44 -12.12
CA ARG A 49 1.25 -6.88 -12.29
C ARG A 49 2.65 -7.06 -12.84
N GLN A 50 3.38 -8.06 -12.37
CA GLN A 50 4.69 -8.40 -12.92
C GLN A 50 4.51 -9.34 -14.12
N VAL A 51 4.96 -8.91 -15.29
CA VAL A 51 5.01 -9.76 -16.49
C VAL A 51 6.45 -10.16 -16.73
N CYS A 52 6.70 -11.47 -16.73
CA CYS A 52 8.00 -12.05 -16.97
C CYS A 52 8.09 -12.57 -18.41
N GLN A 53 9.15 -12.20 -19.12
CA GLN A 53 9.47 -12.71 -20.45
C GLN A 53 10.84 -13.37 -20.42
N ASP A 54 10.97 -14.47 -21.15
CA ASP A 54 12.25 -15.17 -21.31
C ASP A 54 12.99 -14.53 -22.49
N GLU A 55 14.09 -13.84 -22.19
CA GLU A 55 14.94 -13.20 -23.21
C GLU A 55 16.20 -14.07 -23.39
N ALA A 56 16.47 -14.47 -24.63
CA ALA A 56 17.74 -15.10 -24.98
C ALA A 56 18.82 -14.02 -25.02
N VAL A 57 19.64 -13.93 -23.98
CA VAL A 57 20.78 -13.01 -23.94
C VAL A 57 22.05 -13.74 -24.33
N THR A 58 22.62 -13.34 -25.45
CA THR A 58 23.92 -13.82 -25.90
C THR A 58 24.99 -12.99 -25.21
N ARG A 59 25.70 -13.58 -24.24
CA ARG A 59 26.91 -12.95 -23.71
C ARG A 59 28.11 -13.39 -24.54
N GLY A 60 29.02 -12.45 -24.80
CA GLY A 60 30.33 -12.80 -25.34
C GLY A 60 30.99 -13.83 -24.43
N GLY A 61 31.49 -14.92 -25.01
CA GLY A 61 32.14 -15.97 -24.26
C GLY A 61 33.30 -15.39 -23.46
N GLN A 62 33.52 -15.91 -22.25
CA GLN A 62 34.70 -15.55 -21.47
C GLN A 62 35.91 -16.32 -22.00
N LYS A 63 37.01 -15.62 -22.27
CA LYS A 63 38.28 -16.27 -22.61
C LYS A 63 38.76 -17.06 -21.41
N SER A 64 39.20 -18.30 -21.64
CA SER A 64 39.69 -19.19 -20.58
C SER A 64 41.07 -18.74 -20.07
N GLY A 65 41.79 -17.90 -20.83
CA GLY A 65 43.16 -17.47 -20.50
C GLY A 65 44.19 -18.60 -20.63
N ALA A 66 43.77 -19.73 -21.21
CA ALA A 66 44.62 -20.90 -21.42
C ALA A 66 45.78 -20.57 -22.37
N GLY A 67 45.55 -19.71 -23.38
CA GLY A 67 46.57 -19.24 -24.29
C GLY A 67 47.62 -18.37 -23.60
N ALA A 68 47.21 -17.55 -22.64
CA ALA A 68 48.13 -16.76 -21.82
C ALA A 68 49.01 -17.65 -20.94
N LEU A 69 48.41 -18.64 -20.27
CA LEU A 69 49.13 -19.60 -19.43
C LEU A 69 50.11 -20.47 -20.24
N MET A 70 49.68 -20.98 -21.40
CA MET A 70 50.56 -21.74 -22.27
C MET A 70 51.69 -20.86 -22.84
N GLY A 71 51.38 -19.61 -23.21
CA GLY A 71 52.35 -18.63 -23.69
C GLY A 71 53.38 -18.23 -22.64
N THR A 72 53.01 -18.12 -21.37
CA THR A 72 53.97 -17.85 -20.28
C THR A 72 54.87 -19.04 -19.99
N ILE A 73 54.34 -20.27 -20.01
CA ILE A 73 55.15 -21.48 -19.84
C ILE A 73 56.17 -21.57 -20.97
N ALA A 74 55.72 -21.42 -22.22
CA ALA A 74 56.60 -21.48 -23.38
C ALA A 74 57.62 -20.32 -23.41
N GLY A 75 57.18 -19.07 -23.22
CA GLY A 75 58.04 -17.89 -23.23
C GLY A 75 59.00 -17.82 -22.05
N GLY A 76 58.56 -18.27 -20.87
CA GLY A 76 59.38 -18.36 -19.67
C GLY A 76 60.44 -19.46 -19.78
N ALA A 77 60.09 -20.64 -20.30
CA ALA A 77 61.05 -21.71 -20.54
C ALA A 77 62.10 -21.30 -21.59
N LEU A 78 61.67 -20.67 -22.70
CA LEU A 78 62.55 -20.22 -23.75
C LEU A 78 63.46 -19.06 -23.29
N GLY A 79 62.91 -18.08 -22.56
CA GLY A 79 63.69 -16.97 -21.99
C GLY A 79 64.68 -17.41 -20.92
N ASN A 80 64.35 -18.47 -20.16
CA ASN A 80 65.24 -19.07 -19.16
C ASN A 80 66.36 -19.91 -19.81
N ALA A 81 66.16 -20.43 -21.03
CA ALA A 81 67.14 -21.24 -21.75
C ALA A 81 68.17 -20.42 -22.55
N ILE A 82 67.82 -19.19 -22.98
CA ILE A 82 68.68 -18.38 -23.87
C ILE A 82 69.59 -17.42 -23.10
N GLY A 83 69.23 -17.00 -21.88
CA GLY A 83 70.02 -16.03 -21.10
C GLY A 83 70.92 -16.67 -20.05
N GLU A 84 72.14 -16.14 -19.89
CA GLU A 84 73.03 -16.43 -18.76
C GLU A 84 73.16 -15.20 -17.84
N GLY A 85 73.43 -15.42 -16.55
CA GLY A 85 73.64 -14.33 -15.57
C GLY A 85 72.43 -13.43 -15.32
N SER A 86 72.64 -12.13 -15.07
CA SER A 86 71.58 -11.16 -14.80
C SER A 86 70.64 -10.92 -16.00
N GLY A 87 71.13 -11.14 -17.22
CA GLY A 87 70.34 -11.06 -18.45
C GLY A 87 69.26 -12.14 -18.55
N LYS A 88 69.48 -13.30 -17.92
CA LYS A 88 68.52 -14.40 -17.83
C LYS A 88 67.23 -14.00 -17.12
N ALA A 89 67.35 -13.29 -15.99
CA ALA A 89 66.21 -12.86 -15.20
C ALA A 89 65.34 -11.87 -15.98
N ALA A 90 65.98 -10.92 -16.67
CA ALA A 90 65.30 -9.96 -17.53
C ALA A 90 64.61 -10.65 -18.73
N ALA A 91 65.30 -11.57 -19.41
CA ALA A 91 64.75 -12.32 -20.54
C ALA A 91 63.56 -13.21 -20.14
N THR A 92 63.62 -13.84 -18.96
CA THR A 92 62.52 -14.65 -18.43
C THR A 92 61.32 -13.79 -18.09
N MET A 93 61.51 -12.63 -17.43
CA MET A 93 60.42 -11.70 -17.17
C MET A 93 59.78 -11.19 -18.46
N LEU A 94 60.59 -10.79 -19.45
CA LEU A 94 60.09 -10.37 -20.76
C LEU A 94 59.33 -11.49 -21.48
N GLY A 95 59.82 -12.73 -21.41
CA GLY A 95 59.15 -13.90 -21.99
C GLY A 95 57.82 -14.24 -21.32
N LEU A 96 57.71 -14.05 -20.00
CA LEU A 96 56.46 -14.21 -19.27
C LEU A 96 55.44 -13.14 -19.65
N PHE A 97 55.82 -11.87 -19.63
CA PHE A 97 54.88 -10.79 -19.97
C PHE A 97 54.53 -10.78 -21.47
N GLY A 98 55.52 -10.97 -22.35
CA GLY A 98 55.33 -11.03 -23.80
C GLY A 98 54.56 -12.27 -24.25
N GLY A 99 54.87 -13.43 -23.67
CA GLY A 99 54.18 -14.69 -23.94
C GLY A 99 52.72 -14.69 -23.46
N ALA A 100 52.43 -14.06 -22.32
CA ALA A 100 51.05 -13.91 -21.83
C ALA A 100 50.17 -13.08 -22.79
N ILE A 101 50.68 -11.92 -23.21
CA ILE A 101 49.92 -10.98 -24.05
C ILE A 101 49.66 -11.57 -25.43
N LEU A 102 50.70 -12.12 -26.05
CA LEU A 102 50.59 -12.73 -27.36
C LEU A 102 49.74 -14.01 -27.30
N GLY A 103 49.95 -14.85 -26.28
CA GLY A 103 49.18 -16.07 -26.06
C GLY A 103 47.68 -15.81 -25.85
N ASN A 104 47.31 -14.76 -25.11
CA ASN A 104 45.92 -14.35 -24.92
C ASN A 104 45.25 -13.79 -26.19
N SER A 105 46.06 -13.29 -27.13
CA SER A 105 45.59 -12.73 -28.40
C SER A 105 45.36 -13.82 -29.45
N ILE A 106 46.10 -14.93 -29.36
CA ILE A 106 45.95 -16.11 -30.22
C ILE A 106 44.76 -16.98 -29.76
N GLU A 107 44.40 -16.91 -28.48
CA GLU A 107 43.12 -17.44 -27.98
C GLU A 107 41.96 -16.67 -28.64
N GLY A 108 41.38 -17.28 -29.67
CA GLY A 108 40.26 -16.73 -30.45
C GLY A 108 39.07 -16.34 -29.56
N GLU A 109 38.12 -15.59 -30.11
CA GLU A 109 36.91 -15.22 -29.37
C GLU A 109 36.20 -16.48 -28.86
N ALA A 110 35.97 -16.52 -27.55
CA ALA A 110 35.24 -17.62 -26.93
C ALA A 110 33.82 -17.66 -27.50
N PRO A 111 33.28 -18.86 -27.78
CA PRO A 111 31.99 -19.00 -28.40
C PRO A 111 30.94 -18.27 -27.55
N PRO A 112 30.05 -17.49 -28.18
CA PRO A 112 29.02 -16.77 -27.46
C PRO A 112 28.12 -17.76 -26.72
N GLU A 113 27.86 -17.50 -25.44
CA GLU A 113 26.96 -18.31 -24.62
C GLU A 113 25.59 -17.66 -24.61
N THR A 114 24.58 -18.35 -25.14
CA THR A 114 23.19 -17.91 -25.08
C THR A 114 22.57 -18.41 -23.78
N GLN A 115 22.30 -17.49 -22.86
CA GLN A 115 21.58 -17.78 -21.62
C GLN A 115 20.13 -17.31 -21.75
N MET A 116 19.19 -18.19 -21.41
CA MET A 116 17.78 -17.80 -21.24
C MET A 116 17.66 -17.07 -19.90
N VAL A 117 17.50 -15.75 -19.94
CA VAL A 117 17.32 -14.94 -18.74
C VAL A 117 15.87 -14.50 -18.67
N ARG A 118 15.20 -14.83 -17.56
CA ARG A 118 13.85 -14.37 -17.29
C ARG A 118 13.89 -12.94 -16.77
N ARG A 119 13.31 -12.01 -17.52
CA ARG A 119 13.23 -10.58 -17.18
C ARG A 119 11.79 -10.24 -16.83
N CYS A 120 11.57 -9.72 -15.63
CA CYS A 120 10.24 -9.35 -15.16
C CYS A 120 10.12 -7.83 -15.09
N TYR A 121 9.04 -7.28 -15.66
CA TYR A 121 8.76 -5.85 -15.68
C TYR A 121 7.41 -5.57 -15.00
N PRO A 122 7.29 -4.46 -14.25
CA PRO A 122 6.00 -4.02 -13.75
C PRO A 122 5.15 -3.50 -14.91
N GLN A 123 3.95 -4.05 -15.09
CA GLN A 123 2.95 -3.59 -16.04
C GLN A 123 1.70 -3.15 -15.29
N THR A 124 1.30 -1.90 -15.50
CA THR A 124 0.03 -1.39 -14.95
C THR A 124 -1.12 -1.89 -15.80
N VAL A 125 -2.04 -2.63 -15.19
CA VAL A 125 -3.27 -3.14 -15.80
C VAL A 125 -4.45 -2.52 -15.08
N TYR A 126 -5.44 -2.04 -15.82
CA TYR A 126 -6.67 -1.49 -15.24
C TYR A 126 -7.65 -2.63 -14.94
N GLU A 127 -8.05 -2.76 -13.68
CA GLU A 127 -9.09 -3.68 -13.27
C GLU A 127 -10.36 -2.92 -12.89
N SER A 128 -11.51 -3.39 -13.37
CA SER A 128 -12.81 -2.89 -12.95
C SER A 128 -13.15 -3.43 -11.57
N ARG A 129 -13.23 -2.54 -10.58
CA ARG A 129 -13.62 -2.83 -9.20
C ARG A 129 -14.86 -2.01 -8.84
N VAL A 130 -15.74 -2.57 -8.01
CA VAL A 130 -16.89 -1.84 -7.48
C VAL A 130 -16.35 -0.80 -6.49
N SER A 131 -16.53 0.48 -6.79
CA SER A 131 -16.12 1.57 -5.89
C SER A 131 -17.21 1.94 -4.88
N GLY A 132 -18.46 1.62 -5.18
CA GLY A 132 -19.60 1.83 -4.31
C GLY A 132 -20.90 1.45 -5.00
N TYR A 133 -22.01 1.82 -4.37
CA TYR A 133 -23.36 1.55 -4.84
C TYR A 133 -24.12 2.87 -4.96
N HIS A 134 -24.73 3.10 -6.12
CA HIS A 134 -25.71 4.16 -6.30
C HIS A 134 -27.07 3.63 -5.84
N VAL A 135 -27.54 4.15 -4.71
CA VAL A 135 -28.73 3.67 -4.03
C VAL A 135 -29.83 4.70 -4.20
N VAL A 136 -30.94 4.28 -4.79
CA VAL A 136 -32.17 5.06 -4.87
C VAL A 136 -33.14 4.48 -3.83
N TYR A 137 -33.62 5.32 -2.92
CA TYR A 137 -34.54 4.94 -1.86
C TYR A 137 -35.76 5.85 -1.85
N GLU A 138 -36.89 5.30 -1.38
CA GLU A 138 -38.13 6.05 -1.20
C GLU A 138 -38.30 6.42 0.27
N PHE A 139 -38.55 7.71 0.54
CA PHE A 139 -38.93 8.18 1.86
C PHE A 139 -40.02 9.25 1.75
N GLY A 140 -41.13 9.08 2.47
CA GLY A 140 -42.25 10.01 2.43
C GLY A 140 -42.89 10.20 1.04
N GLY A 141 -42.88 9.14 0.20
CA GLY A 141 -43.43 9.17 -1.15
C GLY A 141 -42.57 9.91 -2.18
N LYS A 142 -41.30 10.20 -1.86
CA LYS A 142 -40.32 10.81 -2.76
C LYS A 142 -39.10 9.92 -2.91
N GLU A 143 -38.51 9.93 -4.10
CA GLU A 143 -37.28 9.22 -4.38
C GLU A 143 -36.06 10.10 -4.08
N TYR A 144 -35.05 9.49 -3.45
CA TYR A 144 -33.78 10.12 -3.13
C TYR A 144 -32.63 9.20 -3.53
N SER A 145 -31.52 9.78 -3.98
CA SER A 145 -30.33 9.04 -4.39
C SER A 145 -29.15 9.35 -3.49
N VAL A 146 -28.36 8.34 -3.15
CA VAL A 146 -27.13 8.47 -2.36
C VAL A 146 -26.08 7.46 -2.84
N GLN A 147 -24.80 7.78 -2.68
CA GLN A 147 -23.72 6.82 -2.89
C GLN A 147 -23.30 6.18 -1.57
N MET A 148 -23.27 4.84 -1.55
CA MET A 148 -22.88 4.06 -0.39
C MET A 148 -21.63 3.21 -0.68
N PRO A 149 -20.76 2.97 0.32
CA PRO A 149 -19.57 2.15 0.14
C PRO A 149 -19.89 0.64 0.00
N SER A 150 -21.03 0.20 0.51
CA SER A 150 -21.49 -1.19 0.47
C SER A 150 -22.96 -1.27 0.07
N ASP A 151 -23.40 -2.46 -0.33
CA ASP A 151 -24.80 -2.70 -0.69
C ASP A 151 -25.70 -2.59 0.56
N PRO A 152 -26.68 -1.68 0.59
CA PRO A 152 -27.62 -1.55 1.72
C PRO A 152 -28.66 -2.67 1.78
N GLY A 153 -28.83 -3.45 0.71
CA GLY A 153 -29.92 -4.42 0.61
C GLY A 153 -31.29 -3.76 0.42
N GLN A 154 -32.32 -4.27 1.11
CA GLN A 154 -33.71 -3.87 0.87
C GLN A 154 -34.13 -2.57 1.57
N TYR A 155 -33.42 -2.17 2.62
CA TYR A 155 -33.77 -1.02 3.45
C TYR A 155 -32.52 -0.25 3.89
N VAL A 156 -32.62 1.07 3.93
CA VAL A 156 -31.58 1.98 4.41
C VAL A 156 -32.05 2.69 5.68
N GLN A 157 -31.15 2.87 6.65
CA GLN A 157 -31.41 3.69 7.83
C GLN A 157 -31.13 5.16 7.52
N LEU A 158 -32.11 6.01 7.81
CA LEU A 158 -32.00 7.45 7.63
C LEU A 158 -31.84 8.13 8.99
N GLN A 159 -30.93 9.12 9.03
CA GLN A 159 -30.84 10.08 10.12
C GLN A 159 -31.36 11.42 9.60
N ILE A 160 -32.52 11.83 10.09
CA ILE A 160 -33.17 13.06 9.66
C ILE A 160 -32.84 14.17 10.66
N THR A 161 -32.24 15.24 10.15
CA THR A 161 -31.93 16.43 10.94
C THR A 161 -32.90 17.55 10.55
N PRO A 162 -33.72 18.06 11.47
CA PRO A 162 -34.63 19.16 11.17
C PRO A 162 -33.83 20.44 10.89
N ILE A 163 -34.22 21.16 9.83
CA ILE A 163 -33.67 22.49 9.54
C ILE A 163 -34.49 23.51 10.31
N VAL A 164 -33.90 24.15 11.30
CA VAL A 164 -34.54 25.28 12.00
C VAL A 164 -34.50 26.52 11.09
N PRO A 165 -35.67 27.10 10.73
CA PRO A 165 -35.71 28.33 9.97
C PRO A 165 -34.97 29.43 10.74
N ARG A 166 -34.09 30.19 10.08
CA ARG A 166 -33.53 31.40 10.69
C ARG A 166 -34.67 32.40 10.86
N PRO A 167 -34.96 32.89 12.08
CA PRO A 167 -35.99 33.91 12.26
C PRO A 167 -35.59 35.18 11.47
N PRO A 168 -36.50 35.82 10.72
CA PRO A 168 -36.21 37.09 10.06
C PRO A 168 -35.62 38.11 11.05
N ALA A 169 -34.59 38.81 10.59
CA ALA A 169 -33.98 39.91 11.33
C ALA A 169 -35.04 41.02 11.50
N GLY A 170 -35.60 41.15 12.71
CA GLY A 170 -36.60 42.18 12.98
C GLY A 170 -37.70 41.81 13.95
N TYR A 171 -37.77 40.59 14.50
CA TYR A 171 -38.68 40.34 15.61
C TYR A 171 -38.22 41.14 16.84
N PRO A 172 -39.05 42.07 17.37
CA PRO A 172 -38.77 42.65 18.66
C PRO A 172 -38.77 41.52 19.68
N GLN A 173 -37.61 41.28 20.30
CA GLN A 173 -37.51 40.39 21.45
C GLN A 173 -38.48 40.94 22.51
N PRO A 174 -39.43 40.13 23.04
CA PRO A 174 -40.19 40.57 24.20
C PRO A 174 -39.20 40.85 25.32
N GLY A 175 -39.05 42.13 25.65
CA GLY A 175 -38.26 42.57 26.78
C GLY A 175 -38.94 42.10 28.05
N TYR A 176 -38.61 40.89 28.51
CA TYR A 176 -38.94 40.48 29.86
C TYR A 176 -38.17 41.40 30.80
N SER A 177 -38.86 42.39 31.35
CA SER A 177 -38.37 43.16 32.49
C SER A 177 -38.12 42.16 33.62
N GLN A 178 -36.85 41.94 33.94
CA GLN A 178 -36.43 41.13 35.07
C GLN A 178 -36.88 41.86 36.34
N SER A 179 -38.09 41.57 36.83
CA SER A 179 -38.55 42.10 38.12
C SER A 179 -37.64 41.54 39.20
N GLY A 180 -36.80 42.42 39.74
CA GLY A 180 -35.81 42.10 40.77
C GLY A 180 -36.45 41.42 41.96
N TYR A 181 -35.84 40.34 42.41
CA TYR A 181 -36.12 39.73 43.69
C TYR A 181 -35.73 40.71 44.81
N PRO A 182 -36.64 41.06 45.74
CA PRO A 182 -36.24 41.77 46.94
C PRO A 182 -35.33 40.88 47.80
N ARG A 183 -34.25 41.49 48.27
CA ARG A 183 -33.18 40.89 49.06
C ARG A 183 -33.64 40.40 50.43
#